data_AF-A0AAW6XR66-F1
#
_entry.id   AF-A0AAW6XR66-F1
#
_cell.length_a   1.000
_cell.length_b   1.000
_cell.length_c   1.000
_cell.angle_alpha   90.00
_cell.angle_beta   90.00
_cell.angle_gamma   90.00
#
_symmetry.space_group_name_H-M   'P 1'
#
loop_
_entity.id
_entity.type
_entity.pdbx_description
1 polymer ?
#
loop_
_entity_poly.entity_id
_entity_poly.type
_entity_poly.pdbx_seq_one_letter_code
_entity_poly.pdbx_strand_id
1 'polypeptide(L)'
;MKIRSMIFLKRFSQDEMTVLCSPDEMNDIKLTQYSNPLMPIRTYVGLTDEPYEPDFTYGSNSYVVSQKPIDTRLFYIPTKDITLIQEADIDLDDH
;
A
#
# COMPACT_ATOMS: atom_id res chain seq x y z
N MET A 1 1.34 6.74 -13.21
CA MET A 1 0.58 6.15 -12.08
C MET A 1 1.27 6.63 -10.82
N LYS A 2 0.55 6.90 -9.73
CA LYS A 2 1.16 7.48 -8.52
C LYS A 2 0.72 6.72 -7.28
N ILE A 3 1.66 6.32 -6.43
CA ILE A 3 1.38 5.81 -5.08
C ILE A 3 1.25 7.02 -4.17
N ARG A 4 0.07 7.15 -3.55
CA ARG A 4 -0.29 8.27 -2.67
C ARG A 4 -0.29 7.89 -1.20
N SER A 5 -0.39 6.60 -0.93
CA SER A 5 -0.31 6.10 0.44
C SER A 5 0.22 4.67 0.48
N MET A 6 0.81 4.35 1.62
CA MET A 6 1.29 3.02 1.96
C MET A 6 0.58 2.55 3.22
N ILE A 7 0.07 1.32 3.18
CA ILE A 7 -0.66 0.69 4.27
C ILE A 7 0.14 -0.50 4.74
N PHE A 8 0.61 -0.43 5.99
CA PHE A 8 1.40 -1.48 6.62
C PHE A 8 0.50 -2.39 7.42
N LEU A 9 0.60 -3.69 7.16
CA LEU A 9 -0.24 -4.73 7.72
C LEU A 9 0.59 -5.72 8.52
N LYS A 10 0.05 -6.14 9.66
CA LYS A 10 0.62 -7.19 10.49
C LYS A 10 -0.48 -7.87 11.30
N ARG A 11 -0.72 -9.15 11.02
CA ARG A 11 -1.77 -9.93 11.70
C ARG A 11 -1.31 -10.45 13.07
N PHE A 12 -0.09 -10.97 13.15
CA PHE A 12 0.53 -11.40 14.42
C PHE A 12 1.91 -10.76 14.61
N SER A 13 2.36 -10.65 15.86
CA SER A 13 3.63 -9.99 16.20
C SER A 13 4.87 -10.64 15.56
N GLN A 14 4.80 -11.93 15.23
CA GLN A 14 5.86 -12.69 14.60
C GLN A 14 5.82 -12.67 13.07
N ASP A 15 4.73 -12.18 12.47
CA ASP A 15 4.58 -12.15 11.02
C ASP A 15 5.50 -11.09 10.40
N GLU A 16 5.92 -11.35 9.18
CA GLU A 16 6.50 -10.33 8.31
C GLU A 16 5.45 -9.26 8.01
N MET A 17 5.92 -8.02 7.87
CA MET A 17 5.06 -6.88 7.60
C MET A 17 4.74 -6.84 6.11
N THR A 18 3.46 -6.87 5.76
CA THR A 18 3.02 -6.68 4.37
C THR A 18 2.74 -5.21 4.12
N VAL A 19 3.09 -4.71 2.94
CA VAL A 19 2.86 -3.31 2.57
C VAL A 19 1.97 -3.25 1.33
N LEU A 20 0.84 -2.55 1.44
CA LEU A 20 -0.04 -2.28 0.31
C LEU A 20 0.19 -0.86 -0.19
N CYS A 21 0.48 -0.71 -1.47
CA CYS A 21 0.63 0.58 -2.13
C CYS A 21 -0.71 1.01 -2.77
N SER A 22 -1.24 2.16 -2.38
CA SER A 22 -2.54 2.64 -2.83
C SER A 22 -2.45 3.94 -3.66
N PRO A 23 -3.32 4.11 -4.69
CA PRO A 23 -3.50 5.38 -5.36
C PRO A 23 -4.33 6.39 -4.56
N ASP A 24 -4.95 5.98 -3.45
CA ASP A 24 -5.82 6.84 -2.65
C ASP A 24 -5.02 7.61 -1.58
N GLU A 25 -5.49 8.79 -1.19
CA GLU A 25 -4.81 9.64 -0.20
C GLU A 25 -4.86 9.04 1.21
N MET A 26 -3.77 9.21 1.98
CA MET A 26 -3.69 8.70 3.36
C MET A 26 -4.90 9.11 4.22
N ASN A 27 -5.36 10.36 4.10
CA ASN A 27 -6.46 10.89 4.91
C ASN A 27 -7.81 10.24 4.58
N ASP A 28 -8.06 9.92 3.31
CA ASP A 28 -9.29 9.26 2.85
C ASP A 28 -9.37 7.83 3.38
N ILE A 29 -8.22 7.13 3.37
CA ILE A 29 -8.09 5.78 3.93
C ILE A 29 -8.29 5.82 5.44
N LYS A 30 -7.66 6.75 6.17
CA LYS A 30 -7.85 6.93 7.62
C LYS A 30 -9.31 7.22 7.98
N LEU A 31 -10.00 8.07 7.20
CA LEU A 31 -11.42 8.35 7.43
C LEU A 31 -12.27 7.08 7.31
N THR A 32 -11.97 6.26 6.30
CA THR A 32 -12.65 4.97 6.07
C THR A 32 -12.36 3.96 7.16
N GLN A 33 -11.14 4.00 7.74
CA GLN A 33 -10.72 3.14 8.85
C GLN A 33 -11.58 3.28 10.10
N TYR A 34 -11.95 4.51 10.46
CA TYR A 34 -12.75 4.77 11.65
C TYR A 34 -14.16 4.20 11.58
N SER A 35 -14.68 3.97 10.37
CA SER A 35 -16.07 3.58 10.14
C SER A 35 -16.27 2.11 9.77
N ASN A 36 -15.19 1.37 9.48
CA ASN A 36 -15.29 0.00 8.98
C ASN A 36 -14.34 -0.95 9.73
N PRO A 37 -14.83 -2.07 10.28
CA PRO A 37 -13.96 -3.10 10.86
C PRO A 37 -13.23 -3.93 9.79
N LEU A 38 -13.72 -3.89 8.54
CA LEU A 38 -13.14 -4.52 7.37
C LEU A 38 -13.03 -3.46 6.27
N MET A 39 -11.83 -2.96 6.03
CA MET A 39 -11.59 -1.84 5.12
C MET A 39 -11.41 -2.29 3.68
N PRO A 40 -12.14 -1.69 2.72
CA PRO A 40 -11.78 -1.78 1.31
C PRO A 40 -10.57 -0.86 1.04
N ILE A 41 -9.48 -1.44 0.57
CA ILE A 41 -8.27 -0.72 0.19
C ILE A 41 -8.02 -0.97 -1.29
N ARG A 42 -8.01 0.10 -2.09
CA ARG A 42 -7.55 0.02 -3.48
C ARG A 42 -6.03 -0.09 -3.47
N THR A 43 -5.49 -1.12 -4.10
CA THR A 43 -4.06 -1.46 -4.04
C THR A 43 -3.56 -1.74 -5.44
N TYR A 44 -2.38 -1.21 -5.78
CA TYR A 44 -1.70 -1.56 -7.00
C TYR A 44 -1.27 -3.03 -6.99
N VAL A 45 -1.39 -3.71 -8.12
CA VAL A 45 -1.01 -5.13 -8.26
C VAL A 45 -0.03 -5.36 -9.40
N GLY A 46 0.82 -6.38 -9.24
CA GLY A 46 1.77 -6.87 -10.23
C GLY A 46 1.14 -7.83 -11.25
N LEU A 47 1.97 -8.42 -12.12
CA LEU A 47 1.52 -9.33 -13.20
C LEU A 47 0.76 -10.57 -12.72
N THR A 48 1.04 -10.99 -11.50
CA THR A 48 0.46 -12.17 -10.83
C THR A 48 -0.78 -11.83 -10.00
N ASP A 49 -1.30 -10.60 -10.10
CA ASP A 49 -2.39 -10.04 -9.29
C ASP A 49 -2.05 -9.94 -7.78
N GLU A 50 -0.78 -10.12 -7.41
CA GLU A 50 -0.28 -9.92 -6.05
C GLU A 50 -0.05 -8.43 -5.74
N PRO A 51 -0.10 -8.01 -4.46
CA PRO A 51 0.19 -6.65 -4.07
C PRO A 51 1.53 -6.17 -4.65
N TYR A 52 1.50 -5.00 -5.28
CA TYR A 52 2.69 -4.38 -5.83
C TYR A 52 3.58 -3.85 -4.71
N GLU A 53 4.81 -4.36 -4.67
CA GLU A 53 5.85 -3.94 -3.74
C GLU A 53 6.99 -3.25 -4.52
N PRO A 54 7.16 -1.93 -4.41
CA PRO A 54 8.32 -1.27 -4.98
C PRO A 54 9.57 -1.57 -4.16
N ASP A 55 10.72 -1.68 -4.82
CA ASP A 55 11.99 -1.96 -4.15
C ASP A 55 12.43 -0.71 -3.35
N PHE A 56 12.15 -0.72 -2.05
CA PHE A 56 12.61 0.32 -1.12
C PHE A 56 14.05 0.04 -0.70
N THR A 57 14.97 0.94 -1.04
CA THR A 57 16.31 0.89 -0.45
C THR A 57 16.23 1.49 0.96
N TYR A 58 16.25 0.64 1.99
CA TYR A 58 16.16 1.05 3.39
C TYR A 58 17.24 2.11 3.72
N GLY A 59 16.82 3.33 4.07
CA GLY A 59 17.72 4.42 4.49
C GLY A 59 17.86 5.57 3.50
N SER A 60 17.32 5.46 2.28
CA SER A 60 17.20 6.58 1.36
C SER A 60 15.72 6.83 1.03
N ASN A 61 15.33 8.09 0.83
CA ASN A 61 14.01 8.45 0.29
C ASN A 61 13.90 8.11 -1.21
N SER A 62 14.65 7.10 -1.68
CA SER A 62 14.68 6.68 -3.07
C SER A 62 14.09 5.29 -3.19
N TYR A 63 13.11 5.15 -4.08
CA TYR A 63 12.52 3.89 -4.50
C TYR A 63 13.04 3.54 -5.89
N VAL A 64 13.13 2.25 -6.18
CA VAL A 64 13.38 1.77 -7.54
C VAL A 64 12.13 1.03 -8.01
N VAL A 65 11.54 1.51 -9.09
CA VAL A 65 10.45 0.82 -9.79
C VAL A 65 11.10 -0.11 -10.81
N SER A 66 11.45 -1.32 -10.37
CA SER A 66 12.00 -2.37 -11.24
C SER A 66 10.93 -2.90 -12.21
N GLN A 67 9.67 -2.91 -11.77
CA GLN A 67 8.51 -3.27 -12.55
C GLN A 67 7.35 -2.30 -12.26
N LYS A 68 6.57 -1.93 -13.28
CA LYS A 68 5.35 -1.12 -13.08
C LYS A 68 4.17 -2.01 -12.66
N PRO A 69 3.29 -1.55 -11.76
CA PRO A 69 2.03 -2.24 -11.51
C PRO A 69 1.17 -2.22 -12.78
N ILE A 70 0.33 -3.24 -12.93
CA ILE A 70 -0.51 -3.42 -14.12
C ILE A 70 -1.92 -2.88 -13.95
N ASP A 71 -2.42 -2.85 -12.71
CA ASP A 71 -3.78 -2.45 -12.40
C ASP A 71 -3.91 -2.16 -10.89
N THR A 72 -5.15 -1.91 -10.44
CA THR A 72 -5.53 -1.88 -9.04
C THR A 72 -6.59 -2.93 -8.71
N ARG A 73 -6.57 -3.42 -7.47
CA ARG A 73 -7.58 -4.33 -6.90
C ARG A 73 -8.07 -3.80 -5.57
N LEU A 74 -9.29 -4.16 -5.20
CA LEU A 74 -9.82 -3.90 -3.86
C LEU A 74 -9.50 -5.09 -2.95
N PHE A 75 -8.69 -4.84 -1.93
CA PHE A 75 -8.44 -5.78 -0.84
C PHE A 75 -9.30 -5.42 0.36
N TYR A 76 -9.89 -6.42 0.99
CA TYR A 76 -10.69 -6.25 2.20
C TYR A 76 -9.85 -6.67 3.40
N ILE A 77 -9.32 -5.68 4.14
CA ILE A 77 -8.36 -5.90 5.22
C ILE A 77 -9.03 -5.63 6.57
N PRO A 78 -8.91 -6.53 7.56
CA PRO A 78 -9.37 -6.23 8.91
C PRO A 78 -8.60 -5.04 9.48
N THR A 79 -9.33 -4.04 9.97
CA THR A 79 -8.74 -2.79 10.47
C THR A 79 -7.75 -2.99 11.60
N LYS A 80 -7.96 -4.03 12.40
CA LYS A 80 -7.07 -4.45 13.50
C LYS A 80 -5.69 -4.93 13.03
N ASP A 81 -5.58 -5.35 11.77
CA ASP A 81 -4.32 -5.86 11.19
C ASP A 81 -3.52 -4.70 10.57
N ILE A 82 -4.09 -3.48 10.47
CA ILE A 82 -3.39 -2.29 9.98
C ILE A 82 -2.56 -1.69 11.11
N THR A 83 -1.24 -1.63 10.94
CA THR A 83 -0.32 -1.06 11.92
C THR A 83 -0.02 0.40 11.66
N LEU A 84 0.05 0.82 10.40
CA LEU A 84 0.40 2.18 10.01
C LEU A 84 -0.20 2.51 8.64
N ILE A 85 -0.68 3.75 8.48
CA ILE A 85 -1.03 4.33 7.18
C ILE A 85 -0.20 5.60 7.04
N GLN A 86 0.61 5.65 5.99
CA GLN A 86 1.56 6.73 5.71
C GLN A 86 1.25 7.37 4.36
N GLU A 87 1.46 8.68 4.28
CA GLU A 87 1.45 9.43 3.02
C GLU A 87 2.65 9.02 2.16
N ALA A 88 2.43 8.92 0.86
CA ALA A 88 3.47 8.68 -0.12
C ALA A 88 3.31 9.63 -1.30
N ASP A 89 4.43 9.94 -1.96
CA ASP A 89 4.46 10.70 -3.21
C ASP A 89 5.46 10.03 -4.15
N ILE A 90 5.02 8.92 -4.74
CA ILE A 90 5.86 8.10 -5.62
C ILE A 90 5.22 8.08 -7.00
N ASP A 91 5.86 8.74 -7.96
CA ASP A 91 5.47 8.68 -9.37
C ASP A 91 6.09 7.45 -10.02
N LEU A 92 5.25 6.63 -10.64
CA LEU A 92 5.64 5.40 -11.33
C LEU A 92 5.82 5.61 -12.84
N ASP A 93 5.46 6.80 -13.35
CA ASP A 93 5.63 7.14 -14.77
C ASP A 93 6.96 7.85 -15.06
N ASP A 94 7.56 8.50 -14.07
CA ASP A 94 8.74 9.37 -14.23
C ASP A 94 10.08 8.62 -14.03
N HIS A 95 10.24 7.52 -14.78
CA HIS A 95 11.44 6.67 -14.76
C HIS A 95 12.01 6.41 -16.16
#